data_AF-A0A549T3T3-F1
#
_entry.id   AF-A0A549T3T3-F1
#
_cell.length_a   1.000
_cell.length_b   1.000
_cell.length_c   1.000
_cell.angle_alpha   90.00
_cell.angle_beta   90.00
_cell.angle_gamma   90.00
#
_symmetry.space_group_name_H-M   'P 1'
#
loop_
_entity.id
_entity.type
_entity.pdbx_description
1 polymer ?
#
loop_
_entity_poly.entity_id
_entity_poly.type
_entity_poly.pdbx_seq_one_letter_code
_entity_poly.pdbx_strand_id
1 'polypeptide(L)'
;MIGERYELSVTTQGPLYPPSEIMNSNGDFIVVGRIPKADGTMPWASAVVSGKTAAPDFGAPGVYDILRWIDPDDPKDAADNILYTLPLPLPANNYPMVFAPDQRPHAMVEKRASYPLHQALIPDFRSQDGRRPIEPITLGAWLRAKGELIVRVSQDRRHATFEFSFVGLVPDSLYTVMSLRKRDLDPAGPTRPGPLGVPNVFLTDSIGRANYWARLPDPFPDPRRADANRVINVVVLYMSAQMSHGGAIGLYGLGGDVHAQLKLREPGFSELRTQA
;
A
#
# COMPACT_ATOMS: atom_id res chain seq x y z
N MET A 1 2.42 16.62 -25.18
CA MET A 1 3.63 16.31 -24.37
C MET A 1 3.69 14.81 -24.18
N ILE A 2 4.81 14.17 -24.51
CA ILE A 2 5.05 12.75 -24.23
C ILE A 2 5.24 12.62 -22.71
N GLY A 3 4.57 11.67 -22.07
CA GLY A 3 4.70 11.40 -20.64
C GLY A 3 5.61 10.21 -20.40
N GLU A 4 6.27 10.17 -19.25
CA GLU A 4 7.05 9.01 -18.83
C GLU A 4 6.11 7.93 -18.34
N ARG A 5 6.30 6.69 -18.82
CA ARG A 5 5.45 5.54 -18.49
C ARG A 5 6.18 4.63 -17.49
N TYR A 6 5.44 4.17 -16.50
CA TYR A 6 5.91 3.23 -15.47
C TYR A 6 4.89 2.10 -15.30
N GLU A 7 5.40 0.91 -15.00
CA GLU A 7 4.57 -0.24 -14.64
C GLU A 7 4.60 -0.44 -13.13
N LEU A 8 3.43 -0.61 -12.54
CA LEU A 8 3.30 -0.95 -11.13
C LEU A 8 3.37 -2.46 -10.95
N SER A 9 4.04 -2.90 -9.89
CA SER A 9 4.13 -4.29 -9.50
C SER A 9 3.15 -4.62 -8.39
N VAL A 10 2.57 -5.81 -8.47
CA VAL A 10 1.73 -6.34 -7.39
C VAL A 10 2.53 -6.54 -6.12
N THR A 11 1.93 -6.20 -4.99
CA THR A 11 2.54 -6.29 -3.67
C THR A 11 1.49 -6.62 -2.62
N THR A 12 1.94 -7.02 -1.44
CA THR A 12 1.14 -7.03 -0.21
C THR A 12 1.83 -6.19 0.88
N GLN A 13 2.81 -5.36 0.49
CA GLN A 13 3.78 -4.74 1.39
C GLN A 13 3.90 -3.24 1.11
N GLY A 14 3.40 -2.41 2.04
CA GLY A 14 3.72 -0.99 2.10
C GLY A 14 5.12 -0.75 2.67
N PRO A 15 5.29 -0.73 4.01
CA PRO A 15 6.59 -0.68 4.68
C PRO A 15 7.24 -2.08 4.74
N LEU A 16 8.51 -2.16 5.13
CA LEU A 16 9.19 -3.44 5.35
C LEU A 16 8.69 -4.19 6.61
N TYR A 17 8.11 -3.48 7.57
CA TYR A 17 7.62 -4.03 8.82
C TYR A 17 6.27 -3.36 9.16
N PRO A 18 5.20 -4.13 9.44
CA PRO A 18 5.14 -5.60 9.38
C PRO A 18 5.56 -6.17 8.01
N PRO A 19 6.06 -7.43 7.93
CA PRO A 19 6.53 -8.02 6.68
C PRO A 19 5.54 -7.88 5.51
N SER A 20 4.24 -7.88 5.82
CA SER A 20 3.14 -7.62 4.91
C SER A 20 1.96 -6.96 5.65
N GLU A 21 1.11 -6.28 4.88
CA GLU A 21 -0.21 -5.79 5.26
C GLU A 21 -1.30 -6.85 5.16
N ILE A 22 -0.93 -8.10 4.87
CA ILE A 22 -1.84 -9.22 4.65
C ILE A 22 -1.33 -10.46 5.36
N MET A 23 -2.27 -11.18 5.99
CA MET A 23 -2.04 -12.51 6.57
C MET A 23 -2.88 -13.58 5.87
N ASN A 24 -2.55 -14.85 6.11
CA ASN A 24 -3.44 -15.98 5.86
C ASN A 24 -4.29 -16.29 7.12
N SER A 25 -5.14 -17.32 7.04
CA SER A 25 -5.98 -17.76 8.15
C SER A 25 -5.21 -18.27 9.38
N ASN A 26 -3.93 -18.61 9.22
CA ASN A 26 -3.08 -19.10 10.31
C ASN A 26 -2.39 -17.96 11.07
N GLY A 27 -2.53 -16.72 10.62
CA GLY A 27 -1.83 -15.57 11.18
C GLY A 27 -0.39 -15.42 10.69
N ASP A 28 -0.02 -16.09 9.59
CA ASP A 28 1.27 -15.89 8.92
C ASP A 28 1.14 -14.82 7.84
N PHE A 29 2.16 -13.99 7.69
CA PHE A 29 2.22 -12.96 6.67
C PHE A 29 2.36 -13.57 5.27
N ILE A 30 1.58 -13.06 4.32
CA ILE A 30 1.78 -13.35 2.89
C ILE A 30 2.53 -12.18 2.28
N VAL A 31 3.85 -12.30 2.13
CA VAL A 31 4.70 -11.24 1.59
C VAL A 31 4.80 -11.38 0.07
N VAL A 32 4.53 -10.30 -0.63
CA VAL A 32 4.87 -10.07 -2.05
C VAL A 32 5.49 -8.68 -2.11
N GLY A 33 6.81 -8.60 -2.23
CA GLY A 33 7.52 -7.34 -2.06
C GLY A 33 9.00 -7.55 -1.80
N ARG A 34 9.61 -6.64 -1.05
CA ARG A 34 11.03 -6.75 -0.70
C ARG A 34 11.20 -7.68 0.50
N ILE A 35 12.07 -8.67 0.35
CA ILE A 35 12.43 -9.60 1.43
C ILE A 35 13.89 -9.36 1.81
N PRO A 36 14.17 -8.76 2.98
CA PRO A 36 15.52 -8.56 3.47
C PRO A 36 16.27 -9.89 3.67
N LYS A 37 17.53 -9.92 3.23
CA LYS A 37 18.46 -11.03 3.42
C LYS A 37 19.58 -10.65 4.39
N ALA A 38 20.20 -11.66 4.99
CA ALA A 38 21.32 -11.48 5.91
C ALA A 38 22.55 -10.80 5.27
N ASP A 39 22.68 -10.87 3.95
CA ASP A 39 23.73 -10.17 3.18
C ASP A 39 23.43 -8.67 2.94
N GLY A 40 22.33 -8.15 3.47
CA GLY A 40 21.89 -6.77 3.32
C GLY A 40 21.11 -6.49 2.03
N THR A 41 20.94 -7.47 1.15
CA THR A 41 20.13 -7.31 -0.06
C THR A 41 18.64 -7.40 0.26
N MET A 42 17.81 -6.78 -0.59
CA MET A 42 16.35 -6.76 -0.45
C MET A 42 15.66 -7.06 -1.79
N PRO A 43 15.84 -8.28 -2.34
CA PRO A 43 15.23 -8.66 -3.60
C PRO A 43 13.70 -8.61 -3.53
N TRP A 44 13.07 -8.33 -4.68
CA TRP A 44 11.63 -8.48 -4.85
C TRP A 44 11.28 -9.97 -4.98
N ALA A 45 10.51 -10.50 -4.04
CA ALA A 45 10.16 -11.91 -3.97
C ALA A 45 8.83 -12.11 -3.21
N SER A 46 8.36 -13.36 -3.18
CA SER A 46 7.12 -13.74 -2.50
C SER A 46 7.33 -14.90 -1.53
N ALA A 47 6.74 -14.83 -0.35
CA ALA A 47 6.89 -15.85 0.68
C ALA A 47 5.74 -15.83 1.71
N VAL A 48 5.49 -16.97 2.33
CA VAL A 48 4.82 -17.05 3.63
C VAL A 48 5.86 -16.82 4.72
N VAL A 49 5.66 -15.80 5.53
CA VAL A 49 6.53 -15.41 6.64
C VAL A 49 5.79 -15.60 7.95
N SER A 50 6.46 -16.19 8.95
CA SER A 50 5.88 -16.47 10.25
C SER A 50 5.27 -15.24 10.89
N GLY A 51 4.06 -15.35 11.43
CA GLY A 51 3.45 -14.31 12.26
C GLY A 51 4.27 -13.92 13.49
N LYS A 52 5.29 -14.72 13.83
CA LYS A 52 6.20 -14.52 14.97
C LYS A 52 7.51 -13.81 14.60
N THR A 53 7.69 -13.39 13.34
CA THR A 53 8.88 -12.63 12.92
C THR A 53 9.09 -11.42 13.83
N ALA A 54 10.30 -11.28 14.36
CA ALA A 54 10.67 -10.13 15.17
C ALA A 54 10.89 -8.90 14.28
N ALA A 55 10.34 -7.76 14.69
CA ALA A 55 10.65 -6.50 14.04
C ALA A 55 11.97 -5.93 14.60
N PRO A 56 12.90 -5.48 13.75
CA PRO A 56 14.06 -4.73 14.21
C PRO A 56 13.64 -3.31 14.61
N ASP A 57 14.57 -2.51 15.14
CA ASP A 57 14.36 -1.08 15.30
C ASP A 57 14.03 -0.41 13.96
N PHE A 58 13.28 0.70 13.99
CA PHE A 58 12.93 1.41 12.76
C PHE A 58 14.18 1.93 12.04
N GLY A 59 14.34 1.55 10.77
CA GLY A 59 15.53 1.88 9.96
C GLY A 59 16.71 0.92 10.13
N ALA A 60 16.64 -0.04 11.06
CA ALA A 60 17.66 -1.07 11.22
C ALA A 60 17.43 -2.25 10.26
N PRO A 61 18.50 -2.98 9.87
CA PRO A 61 18.36 -4.21 9.11
C PRO A 61 17.68 -5.29 9.96
N GLY A 62 16.85 -6.12 9.32
CA GLY A 62 16.28 -7.33 9.91
C GLY A 62 16.11 -8.40 8.86
N VAL A 63 15.73 -9.61 9.27
CA VAL A 63 15.42 -10.72 8.36
C VAL A 63 14.08 -11.33 8.76
N TYR A 64 13.38 -11.90 7.79
CA TYR A 64 12.11 -12.57 8.02
C TYR A 64 12.30 -14.04 8.37
N ASP A 65 11.44 -14.57 9.24
CA ASP A 65 11.33 -16.01 9.50
C ASP A 65 10.48 -16.65 8.39
N ILE A 66 11.12 -16.97 7.27
CA ILE A 66 10.45 -17.50 6.08
C ILE A 66 10.03 -18.95 6.33
N LEU A 67 8.73 -19.21 6.25
CA LEU A 67 8.16 -20.56 6.34
C LEU A 67 8.19 -21.27 4.99
N ARG A 68 7.91 -20.52 3.92
CA ARG A 68 7.86 -21.06 2.56
C ARG A 68 7.98 -19.95 1.51
N TRP A 69 8.69 -20.21 0.42
CA TRP A 69 8.72 -19.32 -0.74
C TRP A 69 7.54 -19.57 -1.67
N ILE A 70 7.04 -18.51 -2.31
CA ILE A 70 5.94 -18.55 -3.28
C ILE A 70 6.49 -18.10 -4.63
N ASP A 71 6.19 -18.85 -5.68
CA ASP A 71 6.37 -18.37 -7.05
C ASP A 71 5.13 -17.54 -7.42
N PRO A 72 5.23 -16.22 -7.68
CA PRO A 72 4.07 -15.41 -8.02
C PRO A 72 3.47 -15.76 -9.39
N ASP A 73 4.22 -16.38 -10.30
CA ASP A 73 3.73 -16.78 -11.62
C ASP A 73 3.01 -18.15 -11.57
N ASP A 74 3.36 -18.98 -10.60
CA ASP A 74 2.67 -20.23 -10.27
C ASP A 74 2.54 -20.39 -8.74
N PRO A 75 1.57 -19.70 -8.11
CA PRO A 75 1.42 -19.73 -6.66
C PRO A 75 0.94 -21.10 -6.12
N LYS A 76 0.61 -22.07 -6.99
CA LYS A 76 0.17 -23.43 -6.66
C LYS A 76 -0.88 -23.43 -5.54
N ASP A 77 -0.63 -24.19 -4.49
CA ASP A 77 -1.49 -24.33 -3.31
C ASP A 77 -1.67 -23.02 -2.53
N ALA A 78 -0.79 -22.02 -2.70
CA ALA A 78 -0.97 -20.72 -2.08
C ALA A 78 -2.02 -19.86 -2.79
N ALA A 79 -2.41 -20.19 -4.02
CA ALA A 79 -3.35 -19.38 -4.82
C ALA A 79 -4.72 -19.22 -4.15
N ASP A 80 -5.19 -20.26 -3.47
CA ASP A 80 -6.50 -20.31 -2.83
C ASP A 80 -6.49 -19.77 -1.40
N ASN A 81 -5.33 -19.33 -0.89
CA ASN A 81 -5.25 -18.70 0.43
C ASN A 81 -6.12 -17.45 0.45
N ILE A 82 -7.18 -17.47 1.25
CA ILE A 82 -7.97 -16.28 1.57
C ILE A 82 -7.07 -15.30 2.32
N LEU A 83 -7.11 -14.05 1.91
CA LEU A 83 -6.33 -12.95 2.47
C LEU A 83 -7.06 -12.32 3.66
N TYR A 84 -6.31 -12.01 4.70
CA TYR A 84 -6.80 -11.47 5.96
C TYR A 84 -6.11 -10.14 6.30
N THR A 85 -6.81 -9.29 7.05
CA THR A 85 -6.23 -8.13 7.72
C THR A 85 -5.23 -8.55 8.79
N LEU A 86 -4.38 -7.65 9.26
CA LEU A 86 -3.66 -7.84 10.52
C LEU A 86 -4.60 -7.66 11.72
N PRO A 87 -4.34 -8.36 12.85
CA PRO A 87 -4.96 -8.03 14.12
C PRO A 87 -4.40 -6.72 14.69
N LEU A 88 -5.06 -6.19 15.73
CA LEU A 88 -4.57 -5.04 16.49
C LEU A 88 -4.20 -5.47 17.92
N PRO A 89 -3.06 -5.00 18.48
CA PRO A 89 -2.05 -4.16 17.81
C PRO A 89 -1.35 -4.89 16.65
N LEU A 90 -0.84 -4.13 15.68
CA LEU A 90 -0.19 -4.69 14.47
C LEU A 90 1.02 -5.54 14.89
N PRO A 91 1.06 -6.85 14.55
CA PRO A 91 2.19 -7.71 14.88
C PRO A 91 3.42 -7.31 14.04
N ALA A 92 4.62 -7.44 14.61
CA ALA A 92 5.88 -7.10 13.95
C ALA A 92 5.94 -5.69 13.34
N ASN A 93 5.16 -4.74 13.87
CA ASN A 93 5.21 -3.35 13.44
C ASN A 93 6.31 -2.60 14.17
N ASN A 94 7.25 -2.02 13.43
CA ASN A 94 8.24 -1.07 13.95
C ASN A 94 8.07 0.34 13.36
N TYR A 95 7.02 0.56 12.57
CA TYR A 95 6.83 1.77 11.80
C TYR A 95 5.98 2.77 12.61
N PRO A 96 6.52 3.92 13.06
CA PRO A 96 5.79 4.89 13.87
C PRO A 96 4.93 5.81 12.99
N MET A 97 4.02 5.23 12.22
CA MET A 97 3.19 5.97 11.28
C MET A 97 2.22 6.90 11.99
N VAL A 98 2.14 8.15 11.53
CA VAL A 98 1.12 9.10 12.00
C VAL A 98 -0.18 8.85 11.24
N PHE A 99 -1.17 8.27 11.93
CA PHE A 99 -2.54 8.11 11.42
C PHE A 99 -3.28 9.44 11.40
N ALA A 100 -4.48 9.49 10.80
CA ALA A 100 -5.29 10.70 10.81
C ALA A 100 -5.60 11.10 12.27
N PRO A 101 -5.03 12.21 12.79
CA PRO A 101 -5.09 12.54 14.21
C PRO A 101 -6.52 12.81 14.69
N ASP A 102 -7.33 13.42 13.83
CA ASP A 102 -8.72 13.80 14.15
C ASP A 102 -9.68 12.61 14.20
N GLN A 103 -9.27 11.42 13.75
CA GLN A 103 -10.20 10.32 13.48
C GLN A 103 -10.28 9.28 14.59
N ARG A 104 -9.19 9.02 15.33
CA ARG A 104 -9.23 8.03 16.41
C ARG A 104 -8.05 8.13 17.40
N PRO A 105 -8.15 8.96 18.46
CA PRO A 105 -7.05 9.21 19.39
C PRO A 105 -6.57 7.97 20.15
N HIS A 106 -7.38 6.90 20.21
CA HIS A 106 -7.05 5.65 20.91
C HIS A 106 -6.77 4.47 19.97
N ALA A 107 -6.58 4.68 18.65
CA ALA A 107 -6.33 3.60 17.68
C ALA A 107 -5.21 2.64 18.12
N MET A 108 -4.17 3.17 18.76
CA MET A 108 -2.97 2.42 19.18
C MET A 108 -3.19 1.45 20.33
N VAL A 109 -4.24 1.62 21.14
CA VAL A 109 -4.52 0.76 22.30
C VAL A 109 -5.65 -0.24 22.05
N GLU A 110 -6.27 -0.18 20.88
CA GLU A 110 -7.37 -1.06 20.55
C GLU A 110 -6.93 -2.48 20.22
N LYS A 111 -7.81 -3.42 20.55
CA LYS A 111 -7.63 -4.84 20.29
C LYS A 111 -8.71 -5.30 19.33
N ARG A 112 -8.28 -5.89 18.22
CA ARG A 112 -9.17 -6.37 17.17
C ARG A 112 -8.59 -7.65 16.58
N ALA A 113 -9.45 -8.64 16.36
CA ALA A 113 -9.06 -9.85 15.64
C ALA A 113 -8.69 -9.54 14.18
N SER A 114 -8.01 -10.49 13.55
CA SER A 114 -7.83 -10.53 12.10
C SER A 114 -9.14 -10.98 11.44
N TYR A 115 -9.48 -10.40 10.28
CA TYR A 115 -10.67 -10.76 9.50
C TYR A 115 -10.29 -11.03 8.04
N PRO A 116 -11.01 -11.94 7.35
CA PRO A 116 -10.91 -12.03 5.90
C PRO A 116 -11.17 -10.67 5.25
N LEU A 117 -10.39 -10.27 4.24
CA LEU A 117 -10.48 -8.93 3.65
C LEU A 117 -11.89 -8.60 3.11
N HIS A 118 -12.59 -9.59 2.56
CA HIS A 118 -13.96 -9.46 2.04
C HIS A 118 -15.02 -9.29 3.13
N GLN A 119 -14.68 -9.63 4.38
CA GLN A 119 -15.54 -9.56 5.58
C GLN A 119 -15.05 -8.55 6.63
N ALA A 120 -14.02 -7.77 6.32
CA ALA A 120 -13.46 -6.80 7.24
C ALA A 120 -14.53 -5.85 7.78
N LEU A 121 -14.35 -5.41 9.04
CA LEU A 121 -15.33 -4.60 9.75
C LEU A 121 -15.49 -3.23 9.11
N ILE A 122 -16.74 -2.82 8.92
CA ILE A 122 -17.12 -1.48 8.51
C ILE A 122 -17.72 -0.81 9.76
N PRO A 123 -17.06 0.21 10.34
CA PRO A 123 -17.62 0.99 11.44
C PRO A 123 -19.06 1.46 11.17
N ASP A 124 -19.94 1.33 12.17
CA ASP A 124 -21.36 1.74 12.13
C ASP A 124 -22.21 1.05 11.05
N PHE A 125 -21.75 -0.07 10.49
CA PHE A 125 -22.52 -0.83 9.51
C PHE A 125 -23.77 -1.48 10.12
N ARG A 126 -24.90 -1.31 9.43
CA ARG A 126 -26.15 -2.00 9.74
C ARG A 126 -26.56 -2.84 8.53
N SER A 127 -27.02 -4.06 8.77
CA SER A 127 -27.34 -5.01 7.69
C SER A 127 -28.30 -4.47 6.62
N GLN A 128 -29.25 -3.62 7.02
CA GLN A 128 -30.23 -2.98 6.14
C GLN A 128 -29.64 -1.94 5.17
N ASP A 129 -28.44 -1.42 5.46
CA ASP A 129 -27.76 -0.45 4.58
C ASP A 129 -27.11 -1.13 3.37
N GLY A 130 -27.12 -2.48 3.32
CA GLY A 130 -26.74 -3.25 2.15
C GLY A 130 -25.25 -3.17 1.83
N ARG A 131 -24.43 -3.91 2.60
CA ARG A 131 -23.00 -4.07 2.27
C ARG A 131 -22.88 -4.66 0.87
N ARG A 132 -22.05 -4.04 0.05
CA ARG A 132 -21.72 -4.58 -1.26
C ARG A 132 -21.07 -5.96 -1.11
N PRO A 133 -21.61 -7.01 -1.75
CA PRO A 133 -21.03 -8.34 -1.66
C PRO A 133 -19.67 -8.35 -2.35
N ILE A 134 -18.68 -8.93 -1.67
CA ILE A 134 -17.34 -9.15 -2.21
C ILE A 134 -17.04 -10.63 -2.01
N GLU A 135 -16.66 -11.31 -3.09
CA GLU A 135 -16.21 -12.70 -3.05
C GLU A 135 -14.96 -12.85 -2.16
N PRO A 136 -14.69 -14.05 -1.61
CA PRO A 136 -13.45 -14.30 -0.90
C PRO A 136 -12.22 -13.88 -1.72
N ILE A 137 -11.46 -12.93 -1.18
CA ILE A 137 -10.25 -12.42 -1.82
C ILE A 137 -9.11 -13.39 -1.55
N THR A 138 -8.67 -14.10 -2.58
CA THR A 138 -7.54 -15.04 -2.50
C THR A 138 -6.23 -14.42 -2.99
N LEU A 139 -5.09 -15.03 -2.64
CA LEU A 139 -3.78 -14.62 -3.15
C LEU A 139 -3.72 -14.66 -4.67
N GLY A 140 -4.22 -15.73 -5.28
CA GLY A 140 -4.26 -15.87 -6.74
C GLY A 140 -5.07 -14.76 -7.40
N ALA A 141 -6.17 -14.32 -6.77
CA ALA A 141 -6.94 -13.18 -7.24
C ALA A 141 -6.18 -11.85 -7.09
N TRP A 142 -5.52 -11.67 -5.95
CA TRP A 142 -4.73 -10.48 -5.66
C TRP A 142 -3.59 -10.27 -6.65
N LEU A 143 -2.89 -11.35 -7.02
CA LEU A 143 -1.74 -11.37 -7.93
C LEU A 143 -2.10 -11.00 -9.38
N ARG A 144 -3.38 -11.02 -9.77
CA ARG A 144 -3.81 -10.63 -11.13
C ARG A 144 -3.74 -9.12 -11.39
N ALA A 145 -3.62 -8.31 -10.34
CA ALA A 145 -3.61 -6.87 -10.45
C ALA A 145 -2.45 -6.35 -11.32
N LYS A 146 -2.76 -5.45 -12.24
CA LYS A 146 -1.79 -4.72 -13.05
C LYS A 146 -2.15 -3.24 -13.07
N GLY A 147 -1.14 -2.39 -13.07
CA GLY A 147 -1.31 -0.95 -13.16
C GLY A 147 -0.27 -0.31 -14.06
N GLU A 148 -0.72 0.59 -14.91
CA GLU A 148 0.12 1.50 -15.68
C GLU A 148 0.00 2.90 -15.10
N LEU A 149 1.14 3.60 -14.98
CA LEU A 149 1.21 5.00 -14.61
C LEU A 149 1.88 5.80 -15.73
N ILE A 150 1.27 6.89 -16.15
CA ILE A 150 1.89 7.92 -16.98
C ILE A 150 2.06 9.20 -16.16
N VAL A 151 3.28 9.74 -16.14
CA VAL A 151 3.58 11.02 -15.48
C VAL A 151 3.92 12.10 -16.52
N ARG A 152 3.25 13.24 -16.43
CA ARG A 152 3.46 14.40 -17.31
C ARG A 152 3.77 15.64 -16.52
N VAL A 153 4.99 16.15 -16.66
CA VAL A 153 5.37 17.48 -16.13
C VAL A 153 4.80 18.57 -17.05
N SER A 154 4.21 19.61 -16.48
CA SER A 154 3.66 20.74 -17.23
C SER A 154 4.77 21.54 -17.93
N GLN A 155 4.44 22.26 -19.02
CA GLN A 155 5.43 23.09 -19.75
C GLN A 155 6.06 24.16 -18.86
N ASP A 156 5.28 24.76 -17.96
CA ASP A 156 5.75 25.73 -16.95
C ASP A 156 6.53 25.07 -15.79
N ARG A 157 6.60 23.73 -15.78
CA ARG A 157 7.22 22.88 -14.74
C ARG A 157 6.66 23.07 -13.34
N ARG A 158 5.50 23.71 -13.17
CA ARG A 158 4.91 23.94 -11.85
C ARG A 158 4.12 22.75 -11.32
N HIS A 159 3.73 21.84 -12.20
CA HIS A 159 2.87 20.73 -11.86
C HIS A 159 3.34 19.44 -12.53
N ALA A 160 2.93 18.30 -11.98
CA ALA A 160 2.88 17.07 -12.75
C ALA A 160 1.51 16.40 -12.62
N THR A 161 1.07 15.79 -13.71
CA THR A 161 -0.13 14.96 -13.76
C THR A 161 0.30 13.50 -13.73
N PHE A 162 -0.37 12.72 -12.89
CA PHE A 162 -0.23 11.27 -12.74
C PHE A 162 -1.52 10.65 -13.26
N GLU A 163 -1.44 9.83 -14.29
CA GLU A 163 -2.59 9.18 -14.93
C GLU A 163 -2.42 7.67 -14.82
N PHE A 164 -3.41 6.98 -14.25
CA PHE A 164 -3.36 5.56 -13.98
C PHE A 164 -4.44 4.81 -14.74
N SER A 165 -4.09 3.63 -15.23
CA SER A 165 -5.03 2.62 -15.72
C SER A 165 -4.79 1.30 -14.98
N PHE A 166 -5.86 0.69 -14.48
CA PHE A 166 -5.78 -0.54 -13.69
C PHE A 166 -6.66 -1.64 -14.26
N VAL A 167 -6.19 -2.89 -14.13
CA VAL A 167 -6.96 -4.10 -14.44
C VAL A 167 -6.67 -5.19 -13.41
N GLY A 168 -7.64 -6.09 -13.20
CA GLY A 168 -7.45 -7.24 -12.30
C GLY A 168 -7.32 -6.87 -10.82
N LEU A 169 -7.73 -5.66 -10.43
CA LEU A 169 -7.93 -5.29 -9.03
C LEU A 169 -9.11 -6.08 -8.43
N VAL A 170 -9.30 -5.98 -7.11
CA VAL A 170 -10.51 -6.55 -6.47
C VAL A 170 -11.75 -5.87 -7.08
N PRO A 171 -12.73 -6.61 -7.60
CA PRO A 171 -13.94 -6.02 -8.19
C PRO A 171 -14.79 -5.21 -7.21
N ASP A 172 -15.52 -4.25 -7.76
CA ASP A 172 -16.49 -3.39 -7.06
C ASP A 172 -16.00 -2.81 -5.72
N SER A 173 -14.72 -2.46 -5.63
CA SER A 173 -14.02 -2.17 -4.38
C SER A 173 -13.48 -0.75 -4.33
N LEU A 174 -13.36 -0.22 -3.11
CA LEU A 174 -12.80 1.09 -2.84
C LEU A 174 -11.29 1.02 -2.73
N TYR A 175 -10.62 1.94 -3.44
CA TYR A 175 -9.19 2.11 -3.41
C TYR A 175 -8.81 3.55 -3.11
N THR A 176 -7.61 3.71 -2.57
CA THR A 176 -6.94 5.00 -2.43
C THR A 176 -5.55 4.97 -3.04
N VAL A 177 -5.06 6.11 -3.52
CA VAL A 177 -3.72 6.27 -4.08
C VAL A 177 -2.90 7.22 -3.22
N MET A 178 -1.73 6.76 -2.81
CA MET A 178 -0.82 7.52 -1.96
C MET A 178 0.51 7.77 -2.66
N SER A 179 1.14 8.88 -2.30
CA SER A 179 2.51 9.20 -2.67
C SER A 179 3.43 8.89 -1.51
N LEU A 180 4.53 8.23 -1.79
CA LEU A 180 5.66 8.15 -0.88
C LEU A 180 6.67 9.22 -1.28
N ARG A 181 6.99 10.11 -0.36
CA ARG A 181 8.02 11.13 -0.55
C ARG A 181 9.30 10.75 0.17
N LYS A 182 10.42 11.36 -0.25
CA LYS A 182 11.76 11.03 0.25
C LYS A 182 11.87 11.12 1.78
N ARG A 183 11.23 12.12 2.40
CA ARG A 183 11.29 12.32 3.87
C ARG A 183 10.27 11.48 4.64
N ASP A 184 9.37 10.77 3.96
CA ASP A 184 8.35 9.95 4.62
C ASP A 184 8.92 8.65 5.21
N LEU A 185 10.19 8.36 4.92
CA LEU A 185 10.94 7.22 5.47
C LEU A 185 12.13 7.67 6.34
N ASP A 186 12.18 8.94 6.76
CA ASP A 186 13.24 9.45 7.61
C ASP A 186 13.08 8.93 9.05
N PRO A 187 14.02 8.11 9.59
CA PRO A 187 13.94 7.63 10.96
C PRO A 187 13.99 8.74 12.02
N ALA A 188 14.54 9.91 11.67
CA ALA A 188 14.61 11.08 12.55
C ALA A 188 13.40 12.02 12.39
N GLY A 189 12.49 11.74 11.44
CA GLY A 189 11.35 12.59 11.11
C GLY A 189 10.00 11.88 11.28
N PRO A 190 8.88 12.62 11.23
CA PRO A 190 7.57 12.01 11.23
C PRO A 190 7.38 11.22 9.94
N THR A 191 6.99 9.97 10.10
CA THR A 191 6.75 9.08 9.00
C THR A 191 5.27 9.14 8.61
N ARG A 192 4.99 9.79 7.47
CA ARG A 192 3.61 10.10 7.04
C ARG A 192 3.46 10.15 5.52
N PRO A 193 3.27 9.01 4.85
CA PRO A 193 2.84 8.98 3.45
C PRO A 193 1.60 9.86 3.23
N GLY A 194 1.62 10.65 2.16
CA GLY A 194 0.55 11.59 1.81
C GLY A 194 -0.34 11.08 0.68
N PRO A 195 -1.55 11.64 0.50
CA PRO A 195 -2.42 11.28 -0.61
C PRO A 195 -1.80 11.76 -1.94
N LEU A 196 -1.94 10.97 -3.01
CA LEU A 196 -1.54 11.40 -4.34
C LEU A 196 -2.65 12.26 -4.95
N GLY A 197 -2.71 13.54 -4.59
CA GLY A 197 -3.81 14.44 -4.96
C GLY A 197 -4.98 14.34 -3.97
N VAL A 198 -5.97 15.22 -4.09
CA VAL A 198 -7.19 15.19 -3.26
C VAL A 198 -8.40 15.50 -4.16
N PRO A 199 -9.45 14.67 -4.19
CA PRO A 199 -9.56 13.37 -3.52
C PRO A 199 -8.63 12.32 -4.15
N ASN A 200 -8.18 11.34 -3.38
CA ASN A 200 -7.27 10.28 -3.83
C ASN A 200 -7.92 8.89 -3.96
N VAL A 201 -9.22 8.85 -4.19
CA VAL A 201 -9.99 7.60 -4.21
C VAL A 201 -10.52 7.25 -5.58
N PHE A 202 -10.73 5.97 -5.80
CA PHE A 202 -11.50 5.45 -6.93
C PHE A 202 -12.23 4.15 -6.56
N LEU A 203 -13.23 3.79 -7.36
CA LEU A 203 -13.90 2.49 -7.29
C LEU A 203 -13.51 1.67 -8.50
N THR A 204 -13.32 0.37 -8.30
CA THR A 204 -13.23 -0.59 -9.41
C THR A 204 -14.61 -0.98 -9.90
N ASP A 205 -14.70 -1.36 -11.17
CA ASP A 205 -15.90 -1.98 -11.75
C ASP A 205 -16.01 -3.47 -11.37
N SER A 206 -17.05 -4.12 -11.89
CA SER A 206 -17.37 -5.52 -11.61
C SER A 206 -16.36 -6.54 -12.14
N ILE A 207 -15.35 -6.09 -12.88
CA ILE A 207 -14.25 -6.94 -13.38
C ILE A 207 -12.88 -6.41 -12.93
N GLY A 208 -12.84 -5.53 -11.94
CA GLY A 208 -11.60 -5.04 -11.33
C GLY A 208 -10.84 -4.04 -12.18
N ARG A 209 -11.50 -3.26 -13.04
CA ARG A 209 -10.89 -2.16 -13.79
C ARG A 209 -11.19 -0.83 -13.14
N ALA A 210 -10.25 0.11 -13.27
CA ALA A 210 -10.43 1.49 -12.86
C ALA A 210 -9.44 2.41 -13.57
N ASN A 211 -9.77 3.71 -13.59
CA ASN A 211 -8.83 4.77 -13.94
C ASN A 211 -8.79 5.77 -12.79
N TYR A 212 -7.62 6.37 -12.57
CA TYR A 212 -7.42 7.42 -11.59
C TYR A 212 -6.46 8.45 -12.14
N TRP A 213 -6.62 9.72 -11.76
CA TRP A 213 -5.63 10.73 -12.08
C TRP A 213 -5.51 11.76 -10.96
N ALA A 214 -4.33 12.36 -10.86
CA ALA A 214 -4.04 13.43 -9.92
C ALA A 214 -3.10 14.45 -10.54
N ARG A 215 -3.29 15.73 -10.20
CA ARG A 215 -2.34 16.80 -10.53
C ARG A 215 -1.77 17.38 -9.25
N LEU A 216 -0.45 17.28 -9.07
CA LEU A 216 0.24 17.80 -7.91
C LEU A 216 1.02 19.07 -8.27
N PRO A 217 1.04 20.07 -7.38
CA PRO A 217 2.00 21.17 -7.46
C PRO A 217 3.37 20.68 -6.99
N ASP A 218 4.41 21.07 -7.73
CA ASP A 218 5.83 20.80 -7.41
C ASP A 218 6.16 19.40 -6.82
N PRO A 219 5.73 18.27 -7.45
CA PRO A 219 6.00 16.93 -6.93
C PRO A 219 7.47 16.48 -7.02
N PHE A 220 8.28 17.13 -7.86
CA PHE A 220 9.67 16.75 -8.15
C PHE A 220 10.65 17.93 -7.99
N PRO A 221 10.71 18.57 -6.81
CA PRO A 221 11.59 19.72 -6.60
C PRO A 221 13.05 19.34 -6.80
N ASP A 222 13.88 20.33 -7.16
CA ASP A 222 15.33 20.17 -7.21
C ASP A 222 15.86 19.68 -5.84
N PRO A 223 16.60 18.56 -5.77
CA PRO A 223 17.10 18.01 -4.52
C PRO A 223 18.07 18.94 -3.77
N ARG A 224 18.60 19.99 -4.42
CA ARG A 224 19.46 21.00 -3.81
C ARG A 224 18.68 22.03 -2.99
N ARG A 225 17.35 22.12 -3.13
CA ARG A 225 16.52 23.00 -2.28
C ARG A 225 16.47 22.47 -0.86
N ALA A 226 16.58 23.36 0.12
CA ALA A 226 16.58 23.01 1.55
C ALA A 226 15.28 22.29 1.99
N ASP A 227 14.15 22.63 1.37
CA ASP A 227 12.82 22.09 1.65
C ASP A 227 12.43 20.92 0.72
N ALA A 228 13.33 20.45 -0.15
CA ALA A 228 13.00 19.45 -1.16
C ALA A 228 12.46 18.15 -0.52
N ASN A 229 11.24 17.79 -0.88
CA ASN A 229 10.62 16.51 -0.52
C ASN A 229 9.88 15.92 -1.73
N ARG A 230 10.66 15.33 -2.65
CA ARG A 230 10.13 14.77 -3.90
C ARG A 230 9.30 13.52 -3.66
N VAL A 231 8.31 13.30 -4.51
CA VAL A 231 7.67 11.99 -4.67
C VAL A 231 8.70 11.01 -5.25
N ILE A 232 8.82 9.85 -4.62
CA ILE A 232 9.73 8.77 -5.01
C ILE A 232 9.00 7.47 -5.33
N ASN A 233 7.75 7.32 -4.91
CA ASN A 233 6.93 6.16 -5.23
C ASN A 233 5.44 6.53 -5.13
N VAL A 234 4.60 5.67 -5.69
CA VAL A 234 3.15 5.70 -5.54
C VAL A 234 2.67 4.34 -5.07
N VAL A 235 1.62 4.32 -4.25
CA VAL A 235 1.05 3.08 -3.72
C VAL A 235 -0.46 3.11 -3.91
N VAL A 236 -1.00 2.05 -4.51
CA VAL A 236 -2.44 1.82 -4.66
C VAL A 236 -2.87 0.86 -3.56
N LEU A 237 -3.77 1.33 -2.71
CA LEU A 237 -4.19 0.65 -1.48
C LEU A 237 -5.67 0.25 -1.60
N TYR A 238 -5.98 -1.01 -1.34
CA TYR A 238 -7.34 -1.51 -1.18
C TYR A 238 -7.88 -1.15 0.22
N MET A 239 -9.10 -0.61 0.30
CA MET A 239 -9.76 -0.24 1.56
C MET A 239 -10.65 -1.38 2.06
N SER A 240 -10.17 -2.23 2.97
CA SER A 240 -10.95 -3.40 3.43
C SER A 240 -12.17 -3.02 4.27
N ALA A 241 -12.10 -1.90 5.00
CA ALA A 241 -13.23 -1.32 5.71
C ALA A 241 -14.25 -0.62 4.79
N GLN A 242 -14.04 -0.61 3.46
CA GLN A 242 -14.90 0.07 2.47
C GLN A 242 -15.14 1.56 2.79
N MET A 243 -14.20 2.20 3.47
CA MET A 243 -14.27 3.60 3.89
C MET A 243 -13.05 4.36 3.40
N SER A 244 -13.23 5.65 3.12
CA SER A 244 -12.12 6.58 2.88
C SER A 244 -12.14 7.70 3.89
N HIS A 245 -10.95 8.12 4.27
CA HIS A 245 -10.68 9.15 5.26
C HIS A 245 -10.13 10.42 4.61
N GLY A 246 -10.46 10.63 3.32
CA GLY A 246 -9.90 11.70 2.51
C GLY A 246 -8.40 11.51 2.34
N GLY A 247 -7.62 12.48 2.81
CA GLY A 247 -6.15 12.47 2.66
C GLY A 247 -5.38 11.61 3.66
N ALA A 248 -6.05 10.80 4.49
CA ALA A 248 -5.38 9.96 5.49
C ALA A 248 -5.32 8.49 5.10
N ILE A 249 -4.35 7.77 5.69
CA ILE A 249 -4.03 6.38 5.38
C ILE A 249 -5.17 5.42 5.78
N GLY A 250 -5.90 5.72 6.86
CA GLY A 250 -6.95 4.86 7.43
C GLY A 250 -7.11 5.15 8.93
N LEU A 251 -7.99 4.41 9.60
CA LEU A 251 -8.15 4.45 11.06
C LEU A 251 -7.08 3.65 11.79
N TYR A 252 -6.72 2.50 11.23
CA TYR A 252 -5.79 1.55 11.83
C TYR A 252 -4.49 1.40 11.06
N GLY A 253 -4.47 1.96 9.85
CA GLY A 253 -3.28 2.02 9.04
C GLY A 253 -3.07 0.79 8.18
N LEU A 254 -1.88 0.77 7.59
CA LEU A 254 -1.40 -0.26 6.68
C LEU A 254 -1.50 -1.63 7.35
N GLY A 255 -2.34 -2.47 6.76
CA GLY A 255 -2.71 -3.79 7.21
C GLY A 255 -3.86 -3.90 8.21
N GLY A 256 -4.22 -2.81 8.88
CA GLY A 256 -5.40 -2.74 9.73
C GLY A 256 -6.69 -2.64 8.89
N ASP A 257 -6.77 -1.61 8.04
CA ASP A 257 -7.94 -1.31 7.21
C ASP A 257 -7.60 -0.89 5.77
N VAL A 258 -6.31 -0.77 5.46
CA VAL A 258 -5.77 -0.48 4.12
C VAL A 258 -4.69 -1.48 3.75
N HIS A 259 -4.63 -1.86 2.48
CA HIS A 259 -3.74 -2.94 2.02
C HIS A 259 -3.11 -2.60 0.67
N ALA A 260 -1.78 -2.48 0.63
CA ALA A 260 -1.02 -2.21 -0.58
C ALA A 260 -1.16 -3.33 -1.58
N GLN A 261 -1.65 -3.00 -2.78
CA GLN A 261 -1.80 -3.95 -3.88
C GLN A 261 -0.85 -3.65 -5.05
N LEU A 262 -0.60 -2.38 -5.38
CA LEU A 262 0.31 -2.00 -6.46
C LEU A 262 1.26 -0.88 -6.03
N LYS A 263 2.54 -0.97 -6.40
CA LYS A 263 3.56 0.09 -6.22
C LYS A 263 4.71 -0.06 -7.22
N LEU A 264 5.59 0.93 -7.32
CA LEU A 264 6.88 0.75 -8.02
C LEU A 264 7.81 -0.11 -7.17
N ARG A 265 8.55 -1.02 -7.80
CA ARG A 265 9.54 -1.88 -7.10
C ARG A 265 10.64 -1.04 -6.48
N GLU A 266 11.19 -0.12 -7.26
CA GLU A 266 12.28 0.79 -6.91
C GLU A 266 11.78 2.24 -6.79
N PRO A 267 12.50 3.12 -6.06
CA PRO A 267 12.27 4.56 -6.15
C PRO A 267 12.30 5.03 -7.62
N GLY A 268 11.26 5.75 -8.04
CA GLY A 268 11.10 6.24 -9.40
C GLY A 268 11.24 7.75 -9.54
N PHE A 269 10.93 8.24 -10.75
CA PHE A 269 10.80 9.67 -11.10
C PHE A 269 12.08 10.49 -10.98
N SER A 270 13.24 9.84 -10.90
CA SER A 270 14.55 10.46 -10.61
C SER A 270 14.96 11.54 -11.63
N GLU A 271 14.46 11.43 -12.84
CA GLU A 271 14.65 12.25 -14.03
C GLU A 271 13.72 13.46 -14.08
N LEU A 272 12.54 13.37 -13.45
CA LEU A 272 11.53 14.42 -13.48
C LEU A 272 11.89 15.59 -12.57
N ARG A 273 11.57 16.81 -13.00
CA ARG A 273 11.84 18.05 -12.26
C ARG A 273 10.67 19.01 -12.33
N THR A 274 10.36 19.65 -11.21
CA THR A 274 9.40 20.76 -11.10
C THR A 274 10.02 21.94 -10.37
N GLN A 275 9.36 23.09 -10.48
CA GLN A 275 9.70 24.34 -9.84
C GLN A 275 8.44 24.97 -9.23
N ALA A 276 8.56 25.64 -8.09
CA ALA A 276 7.45 26.34 -7.44
C ALA A 276 7.02 27.59 -8.24
#